data_AF-A0A0G9KRX0-F1
#
_entry.id   AF-A0A0G9KRX0-F1
#
_cell.length_a   1.000
_cell.length_b   1.000
_cell.length_c   1.000
_cell.angle_alpha   90.00
_cell.angle_beta   90.00
_cell.angle_gamma   90.00
#
_symmetry.space_group_name_H-M   'P 1'
#
loop_
_entity.id
_entity.type
_entity.pdbx_description
1 polymer ?
#
loop_
_entity_poly.entity_id
_entity_poly.type
_entity_poly.pdbx_seq_one_letter_code
_entity_poly.pdbx_strand_id
1 'polypeptide(L)'
;MKVITFCEIDESLFNPEFNVESSHSKTGELADVVILDIQTIFEYEESKHQVCKEKYVSIAIIEDESDYDAFKNFGIDAWIKMSDISQINNLINLLNKRFLS
;
A
#
# COMPACT_ATOMS: atom_id res chain seq x y z
N MET A 1 -6.19 9.17 -7.78
CA MET A 1 -5.71 8.76 -6.44
C MET A 1 -4.29 8.24 -6.60
N LYS A 2 -3.37 8.69 -5.74
CA LYS A 2 -1.96 8.29 -5.80
C LYS A 2 -1.74 7.02 -4.98
N VAL A 3 -1.23 5.98 -5.64
CA VAL A 3 -0.83 4.72 -5.00
C VAL A 3 0.69 4.61 -5.11
N ILE A 4 1.37 4.43 -3.98
CA ILE A 4 2.82 4.15 -3.96
C ILE A 4 3.05 2.70 -3.52
N THR A 5 3.79 1.94 -4.31
CA THR A 5 4.18 0.57 -3.97
C THR A 5 5.63 0.53 -3.51
N PHE A 6 5.89 -0.10 -2.38
CA PHE A 6 7.24 -0.37 -1.90
C PHE A 6 7.76 -1.71 -2.43
N CYS A 7 6.87 -2.64 -2.73
CA CYS A 7 7.18 -3.92 -3.34
C CYS A 7 6.88 -3.92 -4.85
N GLU A 8 7.47 -4.88 -5.55
CA GLU A 8 7.22 -5.10 -6.97
C GLU A 8 5.85 -5.75 -7.16
N ILE A 9 4.94 -5.02 -7.80
CA ILE A 9 3.60 -5.47 -8.15
C ILE A 9 3.36 -5.12 -9.61
N ASP A 10 2.75 -6.03 -10.36
CA ASP A 10 2.33 -5.78 -11.73
C ASP A 10 1.32 -4.63 -11.79
N GLU A 11 1.70 -3.52 -12.42
CA GLU A 11 0.85 -2.33 -12.57
C GLU A 11 -0.48 -2.63 -13.29
N SER A 12 -0.53 -3.68 -14.11
CA SER A 12 -1.75 -4.10 -14.81
C SER A 12 -2.85 -4.62 -13.88
N LEU A 13 -2.50 -4.94 -12.63
CA LEU A 13 -3.47 -5.31 -11.60
C LEU A 13 -4.30 -4.12 -11.12
N PHE A 14 -3.87 -2.88 -11.38
CA PHE A 14 -4.55 -1.69 -10.88
C PHE A 14 -5.49 -1.09 -11.92
N ASN A 15 -6.58 -0.48 -11.44
CA ASN A 15 -7.47 0.27 -12.29
C ASN A 15 -6.73 1.47 -12.93
N PRO A 16 -6.98 1.80 -14.21
CA PRO A 16 -6.32 2.92 -14.91
C PRO A 16 -6.53 4.31 -14.28
N GLU A 17 -7.48 4.44 -13.37
CA GLU A 17 -7.77 5.67 -12.61
C GLU A 17 -6.81 5.91 -11.44
N PHE A 18 -6.03 4.89 -11.06
CA PHE A 18 -5.00 4.98 -10.04
C PHE A 18 -3.68 5.41 -10.67
N ASN A 19 -3.06 6.44 -10.09
CA ASN A 19 -1.70 6.81 -10.43
C ASN A 19 -0.76 5.97 -9.55
N VAL A 20 -0.28 4.85 -10.09
CA VAL A 20 0.54 3.87 -9.38
C VAL A 20 2.00 4.10 -9.70
N GLU A 21 2.84 4.18 -8.67
CA GLU A 21 4.29 4.31 -8.85
C GLU A 21 5.05 3.60 -7.73
N SER A 22 6.29 3.22 -8.01
CA SER A 22 7.19 2.67 -6.99
C SER A 22 7.72 3.77 -6.06
N SER A 23 7.92 3.46 -4.78
CA SER A 23 8.56 4.34 -3.78
C SER A 23 9.94 4.83 -4.21
N HIS A 24 10.65 4.05 -5.04
CA HIS A 24 11.96 4.40 -5.59
C HIS A 24 11.88 5.36 -6.79
N SER A 25 10.68 5.57 -7.34
CA SER A 25 10.44 6.52 -8.42
C SER A 25 10.31 7.92 -7.83
N LYS A 26 11.23 8.83 -8.20
CA LYS A 26 11.29 10.20 -7.65
C LYS A 26 10.22 11.12 -8.25
N THR A 27 8.95 10.87 -7.95
CA THR A 27 7.87 11.81 -8.29
C THR A 27 7.43 12.58 -7.05
N GLY A 28 6.99 13.82 -7.26
CA GLY A 28 6.77 14.79 -6.18
C GLY A 28 5.41 14.73 -5.49
N GLU A 29 4.54 13.78 -5.85
CA GLU A 29 3.20 13.68 -5.26
C GLU A 29 3.15 12.63 -4.14
N LEU A 30 2.68 13.08 -2.96
CA LEU A 30 2.50 12.22 -1.79
C LEU A 30 1.36 11.20 -2.00
N ALA A 31 1.54 10.00 -1.46
CA ALA A 31 0.60 8.89 -1.55
C ALA A 31 -0.71 9.14 -0.79
N ASP A 32 -1.82 8.74 -1.42
CA ASP A 32 -3.11 8.51 -0.76
C ASP A 32 -3.17 7.07 -0.20
N VAL A 33 -2.61 6.12 -0.94
CA VAL A 33 -2.53 4.71 -0.58
C VAL A 33 -1.09 4.22 -0.74
N VAL A 34 -0.60 3.46 0.23
CA VAL A 34 0.68 2.75 0.12
C VAL A 34 0.47 1.26 0.18
N ILE A 35 1.26 0.53 -0.60
CA ILE A 35 1.25 -0.93 -0.63
C ILE A 35 2.67 -1.41 -0.34
N LEU A 36 2.79 -2.33 0.61
CA LEU A 36 4.07 -2.88 1.06
C LEU A 36 3.92 -4.36 1.36
N ASP A 37 5.04 -5.03 1.55
CA ASP A 37 5.15 -6.40 2.01
C ASP A 37 6.08 -6.47 3.23
N ILE A 38 6.32 -7.69 3.72
CA ILE A 38 7.16 -7.88 4.91
C ILE A 38 8.63 -7.52 4.65
N GLN A 39 9.09 -7.60 3.40
CA GLN A 39 10.47 -7.28 3.02
C GLN A 39 10.72 -5.77 3.05
N THR A 40 9.68 -4.98 2.77
CA THR A 40 9.76 -3.53 2.61
C THR A 40 9.20 -2.73 3.79
N ILE A 41 8.72 -3.40 4.82
CA ILE A 41 8.10 -2.78 6.00
C ILE A 41 9.00 -1.77 6.73
N PHE A 42 10.31 -2.05 6.82
CA PHE A 42 11.26 -1.15 7.47
C PHE A 42 11.56 0.07 6.61
N GLU A 43 11.67 -0.10 5.29
CA GLU A 43 11.83 1.03 4.37
C GLU A 43 10.61 1.96 4.41
N TYR A 44 9.41 1.36 4.44
CA TYR A 44 8.17 2.10 4.64
C TYR A 44 8.21 2.89 5.96
N GLU A 45 8.58 2.26 7.08
CA GLU A 45 8.62 2.94 8.39
C GLU A 45 9.57 4.15 8.39
N GLU A 46 10.73 4.02 7.74
CA GLU A 46 11.74 5.09 7.64
C GLU A 46 11.30 6.25 6.75
N SER A 47 10.48 5.99 5.73
CA SER A 47 10.17 6.96 4.66
C SER A 47 8.71 7.44 4.63
N LYS A 48 7.78 6.80 5.36
CA LYS A 48 6.32 7.10 5.30
C LYS A 48 5.99 8.57 5.49
N HIS A 49 6.73 9.29 6.33
CA HIS A 49 6.51 10.72 6.57
C HIS A 49 6.90 11.62 5.39
N GLN A 50 7.70 11.11 4.45
CA GLN A 50 8.16 11.84 3.26
C GLN A 50 7.38 11.45 2.01
N VAL A 51 6.84 10.23 1.96
CA VAL A 51 6.14 9.69 0.78
C VAL A 51 4.62 9.70 0.92
N CYS A 52 4.07 9.77 2.13
CA CYS A 52 2.63 9.74 2.37
C CYS A 52 2.07 11.13 2.70
N LYS A 53 0.80 11.35 2.36
CA LYS A 53 0.06 12.53 2.85
C LYS A 53 -0.14 12.43 4.37
N GLU A 54 -0.61 13.52 4.99
CA GLU A 54 -1.00 13.51 6.41
C GLU A 54 -2.13 12.49 6.69
N LYS A 55 -3.04 12.33 5.71
CA LYS A 55 -4.12 11.34 5.72
C LYS A 55 -3.92 10.39 4.54
N TYR A 56 -3.57 9.15 4.83
CA TYR A 56 -3.31 8.09 3.86
C TYR A 56 -3.76 6.74 4.41
N VAL A 57 -3.73 5.71 3.57
CA VAL A 57 -4.03 4.33 3.93
C VAL A 57 -2.86 3.43 3.56
N SER A 58 -2.55 2.46 4.41
CA SER A 58 -1.52 1.44 4.20
C SER A 58 -2.11 0.04 4.02
N ILE A 59 -1.61 -0.69 3.02
CA ILE A 59 -2.02 -2.05 2.71
C ILE A 59 -0.80 -2.96 2.71
N ALA A 60 -0.83 -4.00 3.55
CA ALA A 60 0.17 -5.06 3.53
C ALA A 60 -0.24 -6.20 2.60
N ILE A 61 0.67 -6.64 1.74
CA ILE A 61 0.59 -7.93 1.07
C ILE A 61 1.23 -8.96 1.99
N ILE A 62 0.48 -10.01 2.31
CA ILE A 62 0.95 -11.11 3.15
C ILE A 62 0.96 -12.40 2.35
N GLU A 63 1.93 -13.28 2.61
CA GLU A 63 1.91 -14.63 2.07
C GLU A 63 1.20 -15.56 3.05
N ASP A 64 1.49 -15.40 4.34
CA ASP A 64 0.92 -16.20 5.43
C ASP A 64 0.35 -15.33 6.55
N GLU A 65 -0.61 -15.88 7.30
CA GLU A 65 -1.22 -15.17 8.45
C GLU A 65 -0.22 -14.87 9.58
N SER A 66 0.91 -15.58 9.64
CA SER A 66 1.99 -15.26 10.56
C SER A 66 2.66 -13.92 10.24
N ASP A 67 2.67 -13.49 8.98
CA ASP A 67 3.24 -12.20 8.59
C ASP A 67 2.48 -11.05 9.24
N TYR A 68 1.18 -11.24 9.48
CA TYR A 68 0.33 -10.25 10.13
C TYR A 68 0.85 -9.82 11.50
N ASP A 69 1.47 -10.74 12.26
CA ASP A 69 2.04 -10.41 13.56
C ASP A 69 3.20 -9.40 13.45
N ALA A 70 3.96 -9.43 12.34
CA ALA A 70 4.99 -8.43 12.09
C ALA A 70 4.36 -7.05 11.86
N PHE A 71 3.29 -6.96 11.06
CA PHE A 71 2.64 -5.70 10.69
C PHE A 71 1.88 -5.01 11.84
N LYS A 72 1.47 -5.75 12.89
CA LYS A 72 0.76 -5.18 14.05
C LYS A 72 1.50 -4.00 14.69
N ASN A 73 2.82 -4.01 14.66
CA ASN A 73 3.64 -2.97 15.28
C ASN A 73 3.85 -1.72 14.40
N PHE A 74 3.45 -1.79 13.12
CA PHE A 74 3.69 -0.73 12.13
C PHE A 74 2.43 0.06 11.77
N GLY A 75 1.29 -0.27 12.40
CA GLY A 75 0.05 0.48 12.24
C GLY A 75 -0.57 0.36 10.84
N ILE A 76 -0.49 -0.82 10.23
CA ILE A 76 -1.06 -1.06 8.90
C ILE A 76 -2.59 -1.07 8.94
N ASP A 77 -3.24 -0.37 8.01
CA ASP A 77 -4.69 -0.21 7.98
C ASP A 77 -5.44 -1.43 7.43
N ALA A 78 -4.86 -2.13 6.47
CA ALA A 78 -5.45 -3.31 5.84
C ALA A 78 -4.39 -4.29 5.33
N TRP A 79 -4.80 -5.52 5.04
CA TRP A 79 -3.94 -6.51 4.41
C TRP A 79 -4.70 -7.32 3.37
N ILE A 80 -3.96 -7.92 2.44
CA ILE A 80 -4.46 -8.83 1.42
C ILE A 80 -3.47 -9.99 1.27
N LYS A 81 -3.98 -11.22 1.06
CA LYS A 81 -3.10 -12.34 0.73
C LYS A 81 -2.58 -12.15 -0.68
N MET A 82 -1.33 -12.53 -0.94
CA MET A 82 -0.76 -12.52 -2.29
C MET A 82 -1.60 -13.37 -3.26
N SER A 83 -2.19 -14.48 -2.77
CA SER A 83 -3.13 -15.31 -3.53
C SER A 83 -4.40 -14.58 -3.98
N ASP A 84 -4.78 -13.52 -3.27
CA ASP A 84 -6.00 -12.74 -3.50
C ASP A 84 -5.71 -11.38 -4.14
N ILE A 85 -4.46 -11.12 -4.59
CA ILE A 85 -4.02 -9.81 -5.08
C ILE A 85 -4.87 -9.26 -6.23
N SER A 86 -5.53 -10.13 -7.00
CA SER A 86 -6.53 -9.73 -8.02
C SER A 86 -7.67 -8.85 -7.49
N GLN A 87 -7.92 -8.88 -6.17
CA GLN A 87 -8.95 -8.09 -5.50
C GLN A 87 -8.45 -6.74 -4.98
N ILE A 88 -7.19 -6.37 -5.23
CA ILE A 88 -6.57 -5.15 -4.69
C ILE A 88 -7.38 -3.88 -5.01
N ASN A 89 -7.95 -3.78 -6.21
CA ASN A 89 -8.80 -2.62 -6.58
C ASN A 89 -10.05 -2.49 -5.70
N ASN A 90 -10.67 -3.61 -5.35
CA ASN A 90 -11.86 -3.61 -4.49
C ASN A 90 -11.50 -3.13 -3.08
N LEU A 91 -10.36 -3.59 -2.57
CA LEU A 91 -9.84 -3.18 -1.27
C LEU A 91 -9.49 -1.68 -1.26
N ILE A 92 -8.73 -1.21 -2.25
CA ILE A 92 -8.37 0.20 -2.40
C ILE A 92 -9.62 1.09 -2.43
N ASN A 93 -10.63 0.73 -3.23
CA ASN A 93 -11.88 1.49 -3.33
C ASN A 93 -12.68 1.52 -2.02
N LEU A 94 -12.70 0.41 -1.29
CA LEU A 94 -13.35 0.31 0.02
C LEU A 94 -12.66 1.20 1.05
N LEU A 95 -11.32 1.17 1.11
CA LEU A 95 -10.54 1.96 2.05
C LEU A 95 -10.61 3.45 1.71
N ASN A 96 -10.57 3.81 0.43
CA ASN A 96 -10.73 5.19 -0.02
C ASN A 96 -12.08 5.77 0.45
N LYS A 97 -13.18 5.03 0.28
CA LYS A 97 -14.51 5.47 0.76
C LYS A 97 -14.60 5.58 2.28
N ARG A 98 -13.93 4.69 3.01
CA ARG A 98 -14.02 4.61 4.48
C ARG A 98 -13.14 5.63 5.18
N PHE A 99 -11.95 5.86 4.64
CA PHE A 99 -10.90 6.62 5.32
C PHE A 99 -10.55 7.91 4.62
N LEU A 100 -10.71 8.05 3.31
CA LEU A 100 -10.20 9.21 2.56
C LEU A 100 -11.29 10.11 1.96
N SER A 101 -12.53 9.62 1.83
CA SER A 101 -13.71 10.41 1.46
C SER A 101 -14.27 11.28 2.59
#